data_AF-A0A2E6PSS6-F1
#
_entry.id   AF-A0A2E6PSS6-F1
#
_cell.length_a   1.000
_cell.length_b   1.000
_cell.length_c   1.000
_cell.angle_alpha   90.00
_cell.angle_beta   90.00
_cell.angle_gamma   90.00
#
_symmetry.space_group_name_H-M   'P 1'
#
loop_
_entity.id
_entity.type
_entity.pdbx_description
1 polymer ?
#
loop_
_entity_poly.entity_id
_entity_poly.type
_entity_poly.pdbx_seq_one_letter_code
_entity_poly.pdbx_strand_id
1 'polypeptide(L)'
;MEVLDKFFKKYSYKFDKGYPDINNEQDILLLETIFKKEFNIILEVSKTQRHIIAKDKIVNSPEGKRAGLVPMAKTATYRIGNRNKISSDEFIEVIKSVYPETEVEVLGKGVGDNTSGTFNMFKFTTDEGEVSFYLAGGGNEGEKYEQNFVMAAKQGAGESNDTLPKNLQTLYRELGIDNTKLTSEDIQFAGAKDTKRDLSFEGPKDVGETVSDITITYEGEKYFISLKNVKGSGLYSGKNVPFIVGQPSNNDPQTIIYDASKKDAIPNISILYDMFSIDPERVAQGLNDYIAGEGIEDTWSDVDIEEEKFQKLLASSFGYGYYYVKEIKGDDVKVVPILTPDQAIDAAGKVTSAQIKYAGPKTKITAVRVRTDSPIFGPSEYMVASRNTQKGIVPLALRITKSK
;
A
#
# COMPACT_ATOMS: atom_id res chain seq x y z
N MET A 1 25.16 37.71 -14.64
CA MET A 1 26.26 38.25 -13.78
C MET A 1 26.12 39.74 -13.53
N GLU A 2 25.73 40.58 -14.49
CA GLU A 2 25.73 42.05 -14.29
C GLU A 2 24.86 42.60 -13.15
N VAL A 3 23.72 41.99 -12.82
CA VAL A 3 22.78 42.55 -11.81
C VAL A 3 23.34 42.38 -10.39
N LEU A 4 23.93 41.23 -10.08
CA LEU A 4 24.51 40.97 -8.77
C LEU A 4 25.79 41.78 -8.57
N ASP A 5 26.61 41.96 -9.61
CA ASP A 5 27.81 42.81 -9.53
C ASP A 5 27.46 44.29 -9.27
N LYS A 6 26.41 44.80 -9.91
CA LYS A 6 25.89 46.15 -9.66
C LYS A 6 25.36 46.29 -8.23
N PHE A 7 24.66 45.28 -7.72
CA PHE A 7 24.19 45.24 -6.34
C PHE A 7 25.36 45.26 -5.35
N PHE A 8 26.33 44.36 -5.49
CA PHE A 8 27.46 44.30 -4.58
C PHE A 8 28.33 45.56 -4.66
N LYS A 9 28.58 46.13 -5.84
CA LYS A 9 29.27 47.43 -5.94
C LYS A 9 28.53 48.57 -5.23
N LYS A 10 27.19 48.55 -5.25
CA LYS A 10 26.37 49.62 -4.66
C LYS A 10 26.21 49.48 -3.15
N TYR A 11 26.25 48.27 -2.61
CA TYR A 11 25.93 48.04 -1.18
C TYR A 11 27.05 47.37 -0.36
N SER A 12 28.15 46.91 -0.97
CA SER A 12 29.27 46.27 -0.27
C SER A 12 29.84 47.11 0.87
N TYR A 13 29.93 48.43 0.67
CA TYR A 13 30.46 49.36 1.66
C TYR A 13 29.64 49.43 2.97
N LYS A 14 28.40 48.92 2.95
CA LYS A 14 27.53 48.88 4.13
C LYS A 14 27.80 47.66 5.02
N PHE A 15 28.60 46.70 4.56
CA PHE A 15 28.97 45.48 5.28
C PHE A 15 30.46 45.54 5.62
N ASP A 16 30.84 45.19 6.85
CA ASP A 16 32.24 45.27 7.32
C ASP A 16 33.19 44.41 6.48
N LYS A 17 32.71 43.27 5.98
CA LYS A 17 33.47 42.35 5.12
C LYS A 17 33.45 42.71 3.64
N GLY A 18 32.72 43.77 3.25
CA GLY A 18 32.47 44.12 1.85
C GLY A 18 31.45 43.22 1.15
N TYR A 19 30.82 42.29 1.86
CA TYR A 19 29.72 41.43 1.40
C TYR A 19 28.92 40.96 2.62
N PRO A 20 27.61 40.63 2.45
CA PRO A 20 26.77 40.18 3.57
C PRO A 20 27.24 38.83 4.13
N ASP A 21 27.49 38.76 5.43
CA ASP A 21 27.69 37.52 6.16
C ASP A 21 26.36 36.95 6.66
N ILE A 22 25.89 35.87 6.04
CA ILE A 22 24.61 35.22 6.38
C ILE A 22 24.60 34.55 7.76
N ASN A 23 25.72 34.49 8.46
CA ASN A 23 25.79 34.02 9.85
C ASN A 23 25.84 35.17 10.87
N ASN A 24 25.85 36.43 10.40
CA ASN A 24 25.80 37.61 11.25
C ASN A 24 24.39 38.23 11.20
N GLU A 25 23.72 38.31 12.36
CA GLU A 25 22.33 38.79 12.47
C GLU A 25 22.15 40.25 12.02
N GLN A 26 23.16 41.11 12.21
CA GLN A 26 23.11 42.51 11.79
C GLN A 26 23.23 42.64 10.27
N ASP A 27 24.09 41.84 9.64
CA ASP A 27 24.23 41.80 8.18
C ASP A 27 22.94 41.28 7.52
N ILE A 28 22.29 40.28 8.12
CA ILE A 28 20.99 39.77 7.65
C ILE A 28 19.92 40.86 7.71
N LEU A 29 19.79 41.55 8.85
CA LEU A 29 18.80 42.63 9.02
C LEU A 29 19.05 43.80 8.06
N LEU A 30 20.32 44.14 7.84
CA LEU A 30 20.72 45.17 6.87
C LEU A 30 20.37 44.73 5.44
N LEU A 31 20.61 43.48 5.09
CA LEU A 31 20.28 42.91 3.78
C LEU A 31 18.76 42.90 3.54
N GLU A 32 17.96 42.49 4.51
CA GLU A 32 16.50 42.56 4.48
C GLU A 32 16.00 44.00 4.31
N THR A 33 16.61 44.95 5.01
CA THR A 33 16.28 46.37 4.91
C THR A 33 16.59 46.93 3.53
N ILE A 34 17.72 46.57 2.93
CA ILE A 34 18.09 46.98 1.57
C ILE A 34 17.09 46.42 0.56
N PHE A 35 16.76 45.13 0.63
CA PHE A 35 15.78 44.53 -0.26
C PHE A 35 14.39 45.16 -0.14
N LYS A 36 13.95 45.43 1.09
CA LYS A 36 12.65 46.08 1.33
C LYS A 36 12.62 47.52 0.84
N LYS A 37 13.62 48.34 1.16
CA LYS A 37 13.59 49.78 0.86
C LYS A 37 13.93 50.10 -0.59
N GLU A 38 14.89 49.38 -1.17
CA GLU A 38 15.44 49.72 -2.48
C GLU A 38 14.76 48.96 -3.62
N PHE A 39 14.23 47.77 -3.32
CA PHE A 39 13.66 46.88 -4.33
C PHE A 39 12.20 46.50 -4.04
N ASN A 40 11.64 46.94 -2.91
CA ASN A 40 10.32 46.54 -2.42
C ASN A 40 10.15 45.00 -2.37
N ILE A 41 11.24 44.28 -2.13
CA ILE A 41 11.27 42.83 -1.97
C ILE A 41 11.26 42.52 -0.48
N ILE A 42 10.25 41.78 -0.05
CA ILE A 42 10.17 41.21 1.29
C ILE A 42 10.66 39.77 1.19
N LEU A 43 11.71 39.42 1.93
CA LEU A 43 12.21 38.05 1.99
C LEU A 43 11.28 37.22 2.88
N GLU A 44 10.33 36.53 2.27
CA GLU A 44 9.46 35.60 2.97
C GLU A 44 10.01 34.17 2.89
N VAL A 45 9.89 33.41 4.00
CA VAL A 45 10.16 31.98 3.98
C VAL A 45 9.21 31.33 2.98
N SER A 46 9.73 30.61 1.98
CA SER A 46 8.90 30.01 0.93
C SER A 46 7.80 29.11 1.53
N LYS A 47 6.62 29.05 0.89
CA LYS A 47 5.50 28.19 1.32
C LYS A 47 5.96 26.76 1.66
N THR A 48 6.78 26.15 0.80
CA THR A 48 7.34 24.80 1.01
C THR A 48 8.17 24.72 2.28
N GLN A 49 9.05 25.70 2.52
CA GLN A 49 9.94 25.71 3.66
C GLN A 49 9.17 25.91 4.99
N ARG A 50 8.13 26.77 4.99
CA ARG A 50 7.23 26.94 6.15
C ARG A 50 6.58 25.62 6.57
N HIS A 51 6.10 24.84 5.59
CA HIS A 51 5.51 23.53 5.85
C HIS A 51 6.53 22.48 6.32
N ILE A 52 7.77 22.55 5.86
CA ILE A 52 8.83 21.66 6.37
C ILE A 52 9.12 21.97 7.83
N ILE A 53 9.33 23.24 8.17
CA ILE A 53 9.61 23.69 9.54
C ILE A 53 8.47 23.28 10.48
N ALA A 54 7.22 23.58 10.11
CA ALA A 54 6.07 23.27 10.95
C ALA A 54 5.87 21.76 11.14
N LYS A 55 6.03 20.96 10.08
CA LYS A 55 5.97 19.50 10.15
C LYS A 55 7.05 18.94 11.08
N ASP A 56 8.28 19.42 10.95
CA ASP A 56 9.39 18.93 11.77
C ASP A 56 9.19 19.27 13.25
N LYS A 57 8.67 20.47 13.57
CA LYS A 57 8.30 20.84 14.95
C LYS A 57 7.21 19.92 15.51
N ILE A 58 6.13 19.69 14.75
CA ILE A 58 5.01 18.83 15.16
C ILE A 58 5.46 17.40 15.39
N VAL A 59 6.12 16.79 14.40
CA VAL A 59 6.54 15.39 14.43
C VAL A 59 7.57 15.13 15.54
N ASN A 60 8.49 16.08 15.78
CA ASN A 60 9.55 15.89 16.78
C ASN A 60 9.19 16.34 18.20
N SER A 61 8.03 16.98 18.38
CA SER A 61 7.51 17.33 19.71
C SER A 61 7.32 16.08 20.59
N PRO A 62 7.37 16.18 21.93
CA PRO A 62 7.10 15.06 22.81
C PRO A 62 5.74 14.40 22.53
N GLU A 63 4.71 15.20 22.31
CA GLU A 63 3.34 14.78 22.00
C GLU A 63 3.28 14.13 20.62
N GLY A 64 3.93 14.71 19.60
CA GLY A 64 3.98 14.14 18.25
C GLY A 64 4.69 12.79 18.20
N LYS A 65 5.80 12.62 18.93
CA LYS A 65 6.50 11.33 19.06
C LYS A 65 5.64 10.30 19.78
N ARG A 66 4.98 10.69 20.88
CA ARG A 66 4.06 9.83 21.65
C ARG A 66 2.86 9.39 20.80
N ALA A 67 2.34 10.31 19.99
CA ALA A 67 1.30 10.09 19.00
C ALA A 67 1.75 9.29 17.77
N GLY A 68 3.04 8.92 17.67
CA GLY A 68 3.56 8.14 16.54
C GLY A 68 3.49 8.89 15.21
N LEU A 69 3.61 10.20 15.23
CA LEU A 69 3.68 11.00 14.01
C LEU A 69 5.05 10.83 13.36
N VAL A 70 5.08 10.71 12.04
CA VAL A 70 6.33 10.53 11.27
C VAL A 70 6.37 11.44 10.05
N PRO A 71 7.56 11.87 9.61
CA PRO A 71 7.66 12.64 8.38
C PRO A 71 7.45 11.70 7.18
N MET A 72 6.69 12.15 6.17
CA MET A 72 6.62 11.46 4.88
C MET A 72 7.78 11.87 3.96
N ALA A 73 7.95 11.16 2.84
CA ALA A 73 8.96 11.49 1.82
C ALA A 73 8.94 12.98 1.44
N LYS A 74 10.09 13.54 1.04
CA LYS A 74 10.22 14.98 0.73
C LYS A 74 9.23 15.48 -0.33
N THR A 75 8.80 14.61 -1.24
CA THR A 75 7.78 14.88 -2.27
C THR A 75 6.35 14.98 -1.71
N ALA A 76 6.12 14.53 -0.48
CA ALA A 76 4.85 14.62 0.25
C ALA A 76 4.91 15.72 1.32
N THR A 77 5.32 16.93 0.91
CA THR A 77 5.56 18.08 1.80
C THR A 77 4.39 18.36 2.74
N TYR A 78 3.17 18.29 2.21
CA TYR A 78 1.91 18.64 2.89
C TYR A 78 1.27 17.47 3.66
N ARG A 79 2.03 16.41 3.97
CA ARG A 79 1.50 15.23 4.66
C ARG A 79 2.31 14.89 5.90
N ILE A 80 1.59 14.50 6.96
CA ILE A 80 2.16 13.95 8.19
C ILE A 80 1.69 12.50 8.31
N GLY A 81 2.64 11.59 8.52
CA GLY A 81 2.36 10.18 8.73
C GLY A 81 1.73 9.94 10.10
N ASN A 82 0.56 9.31 10.17
CA ASN A 82 -0.12 8.98 11.41
C ASN A 82 -0.02 7.48 11.69
N ARG A 83 1.07 7.04 12.32
CA ARG A 83 1.34 5.61 12.54
C ARG A 83 0.44 5.02 13.63
N ASN A 84 0.22 5.77 14.71
CA ASN A 84 -0.59 5.30 15.84
C ASN A 84 -2.09 5.60 15.70
N LYS A 85 -2.50 6.17 14.55
CA LYS A 85 -3.91 6.38 14.17
C LYS A 85 -4.67 7.29 15.14
N ILE A 86 -4.00 8.32 15.67
CA ILE A 86 -4.65 9.32 16.53
C ILE A 86 -5.80 10.00 15.79
N SER A 87 -6.85 10.34 16.52
CA SER A 87 -8.04 11.03 16.04
C SER A 87 -7.72 12.46 15.54
N SER A 88 -8.70 13.08 14.87
CA SER A 88 -8.55 14.50 14.49
C SER A 88 -8.41 15.40 15.71
N ASP A 89 -9.12 15.08 16.80
CA ASP A 89 -9.08 15.85 18.05
C ASP A 89 -7.73 15.69 18.74
N GLU A 90 -7.22 14.47 18.88
CA GLU A 90 -5.86 14.22 19.39
C GLU A 90 -4.79 14.91 18.53
N PHE A 91 -4.98 14.98 17.21
CA PHE A 91 -4.02 15.67 16.34
C PHE A 91 -4.09 17.19 16.51
N ILE A 92 -5.28 17.76 16.74
CA ILE A 92 -5.44 19.17 17.10
C ILE A 92 -4.74 19.46 18.42
N GLU A 93 -4.83 18.57 19.41
CA GLU A 93 -4.10 18.70 20.68
C GLU A 93 -2.58 18.73 20.48
N VAL A 94 -2.04 17.84 19.62
CA VAL A 94 -0.61 17.86 19.26
C VAL A 94 -0.23 19.17 18.53
N ILE A 95 -1.08 19.68 17.63
CA ILE A 95 -0.81 20.97 16.96
C ILE A 95 -0.77 22.09 18.02
N LYS A 96 -1.72 22.12 18.93
CA LYS A 96 -1.82 23.15 19.99
C LYS A 96 -0.73 23.03 21.05
N SER A 97 -0.16 21.83 21.28
CA SER A 97 1.01 21.72 22.17
C SER A 97 2.26 22.40 21.59
N VAL A 98 2.34 22.52 20.26
CA VAL A 98 3.44 23.19 19.56
C VAL A 98 3.10 24.65 19.23
N TYR A 99 1.84 24.93 18.92
CA TYR A 99 1.31 26.24 18.55
C TYR A 99 0.05 26.59 19.37
N PRO A 100 0.20 27.00 20.65
CA PRO A 100 -0.92 27.12 21.58
C PRO A 100 -2.01 28.12 21.16
N GLU A 101 -1.61 29.22 20.54
CA GLU A 101 -2.49 30.33 20.16
C GLU A 101 -3.16 30.14 18.79
N THR A 102 -2.93 29.01 18.12
CA THR A 102 -3.46 28.79 16.77
C THR A 102 -4.88 28.23 16.77
N GLU A 103 -5.72 28.77 15.91
CA GLU A 103 -6.99 28.14 15.55
C GLU A 103 -6.75 27.13 14.42
N VAL A 104 -7.30 25.93 14.60
CA VAL A 104 -7.15 24.84 13.63
C VAL A 104 -8.46 24.64 12.89
N GLU A 105 -8.48 24.96 11.60
CA GLU A 105 -9.59 24.67 10.70
C GLU A 105 -9.42 23.25 10.14
N VAL A 106 -10.46 22.43 10.26
CA VAL A 106 -10.48 21.06 9.71
C VAL A 106 -11.43 20.99 8.51
N LEU A 107 -10.85 20.74 7.34
CA LEU A 107 -11.61 20.52 6.12
C LEU A 107 -11.77 19.02 5.83
N GLY A 108 -13.03 18.60 5.73
CA GLY A 108 -13.40 17.24 5.32
C GLY A 108 -13.02 16.92 3.87
N LYS A 109 -13.11 15.65 3.51
CA LYS A 109 -12.70 15.11 2.21
C LYS A 109 -13.47 15.77 1.05
N GLY A 110 -12.77 16.27 0.04
CA GLY A 110 -13.39 16.87 -1.15
C GLY A 110 -14.14 18.19 -0.89
N VAL A 111 -13.96 18.81 0.28
CA VAL A 111 -14.62 20.06 0.67
C VAL A 111 -13.64 21.23 0.55
N GLY A 112 -14.04 22.28 -0.17
CA GLY A 112 -13.26 23.51 -0.31
C GLY A 112 -11.87 23.24 -0.91
N ASP A 113 -10.83 23.73 -0.24
CA ASP A 113 -9.42 23.54 -0.65
C ASP A 113 -8.91 22.09 -0.46
N ASN A 114 -9.67 21.22 0.22
CA ASN A 114 -9.29 19.82 0.40
C ASN A 114 -9.57 19.01 -0.88
N THR A 115 -8.54 18.84 -1.70
CA THR A 115 -8.59 18.02 -2.94
C THR A 115 -8.46 16.51 -2.68
N SER A 116 -8.24 16.09 -1.44
CA SER A 116 -8.10 14.68 -1.07
C SER A 116 -9.46 14.02 -0.90
N GLY A 117 -9.69 12.91 -1.61
CA GLY A 117 -10.84 12.03 -1.38
C GLY A 117 -10.69 11.11 -0.16
N THR A 118 -9.54 11.16 0.52
CA THR A 118 -9.16 10.13 1.51
C THR A 118 -8.89 10.68 2.90
N PHE A 119 -8.36 11.89 3.02
CA PHE A 119 -7.82 12.43 4.28
C PHE A 119 -8.41 13.80 4.61
N ASN A 120 -8.57 14.10 5.89
CA ASN A 120 -8.89 15.45 6.36
C ASN A 120 -7.66 16.36 6.17
N MET A 121 -7.92 17.64 5.94
CA MET A 121 -6.89 18.68 5.86
C MET A 121 -7.02 19.62 7.06
N PHE A 122 -5.91 19.88 7.72
CA PHE A 122 -5.81 20.76 8.89
C PHE A 122 -5.08 22.02 8.46
N LYS A 123 -5.73 23.19 8.58
CA LYS A 123 -5.16 24.50 8.26
C LYS A 123 -5.02 25.30 9.54
N PHE A 124 -3.87 25.95 9.72
CA PHE A 124 -3.59 26.77 10.89
C PHE A 124 -2.41 27.72 10.62
N THR A 125 -2.21 28.69 11.50
CA THR A 125 -1.16 29.70 11.37
C THR A 125 0.00 29.36 12.32
N THR A 126 1.23 29.54 11.84
CA THR A 126 2.47 29.42 12.62
C THR A 126 3.22 30.75 12.61
N ASP A 127 4.28 30.86 13.41
CA ASP A 127 5.18 32.03 13.42
C ASP A 127 5.74 32.36 12.02
N GLU A 128 5.88 31.34 11.17
CA GLU A 128 6.40 31.49 9.80
C GLU A 128 5.32 31.86 8.79
N GLY A 129 4.03 31.69 9.14
CA GLY A 129 2.86 31.92 8.29
C GLY A 129 1.91 30.73 8.20
N GLU A 130 0.93 30.82 7.30
CA GLU A 130 -0.12 29.80 7.12
C GLU A 130 0.42 28.48 6.58
N VAL A 131 -0.04 27.38 7.19
CA VAL A 131 0.29 26.01 6.80
C VAL A 131 -0.95 25.12 6.74
N SER A 132 -0.85 24.05 5.96
CA SER A 132 -1.87 23.03 5.85
C SER A 132 -1.28 21.63 5.74
N PHE A 133 -1.83 20.66 6.49
CA PHE A 133 -1.38 19.28 6.45
C PHE A 133 -2.53 18.29 6.28
N TYR A 134 -2.30 17.28 5.46
CA TYR A 134 -3.07 16.03 5.49
C TYR A 134 -2.50 15.11 6.56
N LEU A 135 -3.36 14.64 7.45
CA LEU A 135 -3.02 13.55 8.37
C LEU A 135 -3.18 12.23 7.59
N ALA A 136 -2.06 11.74 7.07
CA ALA A 136 -2.02 10.59 6.16
C ALA A 136 -1.48 9.37 6.90
N GLY A 137 -2.20 8.25 6.83
CA GLY A 137 -1.89 7.11 7.68
C GLY A 137 -3.06 6.83 8.59
N GLY A 138 -3.46 5.58 8.56
CA GLY A 138 -4.64 5.04 9.17
C GLY A 138 -4.58 3.59 8.75
N GLY A 139 -4.52 2.70 9.73
CA GLY A 139 -4.57 1.29 9.40
C GLY A 139 -5.85 1.04 8.63
N ASN A 140 -5.72 0.24 7.58
CA ASN A 140 -6.89 -0.38 6.99
C ASN A 140 -7.67 -1.10 8.11
N GLU A 141 -8.98 -1.31 7.90
CA GLU A 141 -9.84 -2.01 8.88
C GLU A 141 -9.19 -3.33 9.38
N GLY A 142 -8.38 -3.97 8.51
CA GLY A 142 -7.62 -5.18 8.84
C GLY A 142 -6.55 -4.97 9.91
N GLU A 143 -5.68 -3.97 9.78
CA GLU A 143 -4.64 -3.70 10.78
C GLU A 143 -5.25 -3.27 12.14
N LYS A 144 -6.40 -2.59 12.13
CA LYS A 144 -7.13 -2.29 13.38
C LYS A 144 -7.68 -3.56 14.03
N TYR A 145 -8.28 -4.44 13.22
CA TYR A 145 -8.76 -5.73 13.68
C TYR A 145 -7.63 -6.56 14.29
N GLU A 146 -6.49 -6.67 13.60
CA GLU A 146 -5.29 -7.39 14.06
C GLU A 146 -4.79 -6.85 15.41
N GLN A 147 -4.65 -5.52 15.55
CA GLN A 147 -4.20 -4.89 16.78
C GLN A 147 -5.16 -5.10 17.95
N ASN A 148 -6.47 -4.96 17.71
CA ASN A 148 -7.49 -5.19 18.75
C ASN A 148 -7.51 -6.65 19.18
N PHE A 149 -7.37 -7.58 18.23
CA PHE A 149 -7.32 -9.01 18.51
C PHE A 149 -6.13 -9.36 19.42
N VAL A 150 -4.94 -8.84 19.10
CA VAL A 150 -3.72 -9.02 19.91
C VAL A 150 -3.87 -8.42 21.30
N MET A 151 -4.42 -7.21 21.39
CA MET A 151 -4.58 -6.52 22.66
C MET A 151 -5.51 -7.30 23.59
N ALA A 152 -6.65 -7.76 23.06
CA ALA A 152 -7.59 -8.60 23.80
C ALA A 152 -6.93 -9.91 24.25
N ALA A 153 -6.16 -10.56 23.37
CA ALA A 153 -5.45 -11.81 23.70
C ALA A 153 -4.45 -11.60 24.85
N LYS A 154 -3.69 -10.49 24.83
CA LYS A 154 -2.72 -10.17 25.88
C LYS A 154 -3.36 -9.78 27.20
N GLN A 155 -4.42 -8.97 27.16
CA GLN A 155 -5.11 -8.52 28.37
C GLN A 155 -5.83 -9.67 29.06
N GLY A 156 -6.43 -10.58 28.30
CA GLY A 156 -7.12 -11.75 28.84
C GLY A 156 -6.20 -12.92 29.19
N ALA A 157 -4.88 -12.86 28.92
CA ALA A 157 -3.99 -13.98 29.21
C ALA A 157 -4.01 -14.36 30.70
N GLY A 158 -4.16 -15.65 31.00
CA GLY A 158 -4.32 -16.17 32.36
C GLY A 158 -5.77 -16.22 32.85
N GLU A 159 -6.72 -15.60 32.15
CA GLU A 159 -8.15 -15.73 32.44
C GLU A 159 -8.74 -17.04 31.89
N SER A 160 -9.94 -17.41 32.35
CA SER A 160 -10.70 -18.53 31.78
C SER A 160 -11.08 -18.24 30.33
N ASN A 161 -11.05 -19.27 29.46
CA ASN A 161 -11.48 -19.11 28.06
C ASN A 161 -12.89 -18.50 27.96
N ASP A 162 -13.81 -18.84 28.87
CA ASP A 162 -15.21 -18.40 28.82
C ASP A 162 -15.41 -16.90 29.08
N THR A 163 -14.40 -16.19 29.64
CA THR A 163 -14.47 -14.73 29.88
C THR A 163 -13.96 -13.91 28.70
N LEU A 164 -13.30 -14.55 27.72
CA LEU A 164 -12.70 -13.89 26.58
C LEU A 164 -13.75 -13.49 25.53
N PRO A 165 -13.43 -12.51 24.65
CA PRO A 165 -14.19 -12.27 23.43
C PRO A 165 -14.37 -13.54 22.59
N LYS A 166 -15.55 -13.67 21.95
CA LYS A 166 -15.97 -14.90 21.24
C LYS A 166 -14.96 -15.43 20.23
N ASN A 167 -14.33 -14.54 19.46
CA ASN A 167 -13.28 -14.88 18.52
C ASN A 167 -12.05 -15.56 19.17
N LEU A 168 -11.63 -15.14 20.36
CA LEU A 168 -10.54 -15.75 21.12
C LEU A 168 -10.96 -17.08 21.73
N GLN A 169 -12.21 -17.19 22.20
CA GLN A 169 -12.77 -18.47 22.64
C GLN A 169 -12.72 -19.51 21.53
N THR A 170 -13.18 -19.14 20.33
CA THR A 170 -13.11 -20.01 19.16
C THR A 170 -11.67 -20.33 18.80
N LEU A 171 -10.78 -19.33 18.73
CA LEU A 171 -9.37 -19.57 18.43
C LEU A 171 -8.75 -20.60 19.38
N TYR A 172 -8.83 -20.38 20.69
CA TYR A 172 -8.18 -21.25 21.67
C TYR A 172 -8.82 -22.63 21.73
N ARG A 173 -10.13 -22.74 21.55
CA ARG A 173 -10.80 -24.04 21.41
C ARG A 173 -10.26 -24.83 20.22
N GLU A 174 -10.14 -24.21 19.05
CA GLU A 174 -9.65 -24.89 17.84
C GLU A 174 -8.15 -25.23 17.92
N LEU A 175 -7.37 -24.43 18.66
CA LEU A 175 -5.95 -24.69 18.92
C LEU A 175 -5.70 -25.65 20.09
N GLY A 176 -6.73 -26.00 20.88
CA GLY A 176 -6.57 -26.80 22.10
C GLY A 176 -5.81 -26.08 23.23
N ILE A 177 -5.87 -24.75 23.26
CA ILE A 177 -5.16 -23.90 24.22
C ILE A 177 -6.02 -23.63 25.46
N ASP A 178 -5.44 -23.87 26.64
CA ASP A 178 -5.97 -23.43 27.92
C ASP A 178 -5.36 -22.06 28.26
N ASN A 179 -6.13 -20.98 28.09
CA ASN A 179 -5.64 -19.61 28.31
C ASN A 179 -5.26 -19.34 29.78
N THR A 180 -5.73 -20.14 30.74
CA THR A 180 -5.34 -19.97 32.16
C THR A 180 -3.85 -20.24 32.39
N LYS A 181 -3.20 -20.95 31.47
CA LYS A 181 -1.77 -21.24 31.49
C LYS A 181 -0.92 -20.25 30.68
N LEU A 182 -1.56 -19.32 29.95
CA LEU A 182 -0.85 -18.31 29.17
C LEU A 182 -0.53 -17.09 30.02
N THR A 183 0.58 -16.44 29.69
CA THR A 183 0.93 -15.10 30.13
C THR A 183 0.92 -14.15 28.93
N SER A 184 0.92 -12.83 29.18
CA SER A 184 1.01 -11.84 28.10
C SER A 184 2.31 -11.92 27.29
N GLU A 185 3.36 -12.54 27.85
CA GLU A 185 4.68 -12.72 27.23
C GLU A 185 4.69 -13.86 26.22
N ASP A 186 3.80 -14.85 26.40
CA ASP A 186 3.61 -15.99 25.50
C ASP A 186 2.98 -15.57 24.15
N ILE A 187 2.44 -14.36 24.08
CA ILE A 187 1.74 -13.81 22.92
C ILE A 187 2.61 -12.72 22.28
N GLN A 188 3.15 -13.02 21.11
CA GLN A 188 4.03 -12.10 20.36
C GLN A 188 3.34 -11.58 19.10
N PHE A 189 3.42 -10.26 18.88
CA PHE A 189 2.92 -9.63 17.67
C PHE A 189 4.09 -9.41 16.71
N ALA A 190 4.01 -9.98 15.51
CA ALA A 190 5.08 -9.88 14.53
C ALA A 190 5.19 -8.48 13.89
N GLY A 191 4.11 -7.69 13.95
CA GLY A 191 4.04 -6.36 13.37
C GLY A 191 4.10 -6.35 11.83
N ALA A 192 3.60 -5.27 11.22
CA ALA A 192 3.50 -5.08 9.77
C ALA A 192 4.85 -5.00 9.04
N LYS A 193 5.68 -6.04 9.10
CA LYS A 193 6.75 -6.25 8.13
C LYS A 193 6.08 -6.65 6.82
N ASP A 194 6.00 -5.71 5.89
CA ASP A 194 5.47 -5.90 4.53
C ASP A 194 6.36 -6.91 3.79
N THR A 195 6.11 -8.20 3.99
CA THR A 195 6.76 -9.29 3.26
C THR A 195 6.02 -9.44 1.94
N LYS A 196 6.25 -8.51 1.01
CA LYS A 196 5.82 -8.69 -0.38
C LYS A 196 6.49 -9.96 -0.90
N ARG A 197 5.70 -11.03 -1.02
CA ARG A 197 6.15 -12.32 -1.52
C ARG A 197 6.05 -12.33 -3.04
N ASP A 198 7.11 -12.80 -3.68
CA ASP A 198 7.01 -13.24 -5.05
C ASP A 198 6.31 -14.59 -5.07
N LEU A 199 5.31 -14.73 -5.95
CA LEU A 199 4.68 -16.02 -6.17
C LEU A 199 5.67 -16.98 -6.81
N SER A 200 5.60 -18.25 -6.43
CA SER A 200 6.48 -19.31 -6.91
C SER A 200 5.73 -20.31 -7.77
N PHE A 201 6.34 -20.68 -8.90
CA PHE A 201 5.86 -21.78 -9.74
C PHE A 201 6.24 -23.16 -9.17
N GLU A 202 7.14 -23.21 -8.18
CA GLU A 202 7.60 -24.46 -7.56
C GLU A 202 6.58 -25.03 -6.56
N GLY A 203 5.65 -24.19 -6.07
CA GLY A 203 4.64 -24.56 -5.09
C GLY A 203 4.78 -23.86 -3.73
N PRO A 204 4.04 -24.33 -2.71
CA PRO A 204 4.02 -23.72 -1.38
C PRO A 204 5.31 -23.98 -0.60
N LYS A 205 5.70 -23.01 0.23
CA LYS A 205 6.82 -23.11 1.17
C LYS A 205 6.32 -22.92 2.59
N ASP A 206 7.10 -23.39 3.56
CA ASP A 206 6.86 -23.05 4.96
C ASP A 206 7.11 -21.55 5.13
N VAL A 207 6.06 -20.84 5.49
CA VAL A 207 6.06 -19.40 5.66
C VAL A 207 5.43 -19.02 6.99
N GLY A 208 5.15 -19.98 7.88
CA GLY A 208 4.31 -19.77 9.05
C GLY A 208 4.78 -18.61 9.90
N GLU A 209 6.06 -18.63 10.28
CA GLU A 209 6.70 -17.54 11.02
C GLU A 209 6.66 -16.20 10.27
N THR A 210 6.83 -16.24 8.94
CA THR A 210 6.93 -15.04 8.09
C THR A 210 5.59 -14.35 7.86
N VAL A 211 4.48 -15.10 7.82
CA VAL A 211 3.13 -14.58 7.56
C VAL A 211 2.27 -14.46 8.81
N SER A 212 2.79 -14.93 9.95
CA SER A 212 2.10 -14.80 11.22
C SER A 212 1.97 -13.34 11.60
N ASP A 213 0.76 -12.95 11.99
CA ASP A 213 0.48 -11.68 12.65
C ASP A 213 0.70 -11.85 14.16
N ILE A 214 0.36 -13.04 14.68
CA ILE A 214 0.50 -13.44 16.07
C ILE A 214 1.27 -14.76 16.16
N THR A 215 2.22 -14.84 17.06
CA THR A 215 2.80 -16.10 17.53
C THR A 215 2.39 -16.33 18.97
N ILE A 216 1.78 -17.48 19.26
CA ILE A 216 1.46 -17.92 20.64
C ILE A 216 2.40 -19.06 20.99
N THR A 217 3.10 -18.94 22.11
CA THR A 217 3.90 -20.05 22.67
C THR A 217 3.08 -20.73 23.76
N TYR A 218 2.78 -22.02 23.60
CA TYR A 218 1.97 -22.76 24.56
C TYR A 218 2.57 -24.15 24.76
N GLU A 219 2.87 -24.50 26.02
CA GLU A 219 3.50 -25.78 26.41
C GLU A 219 4.79 -26.10 25.64
N GLY A 220 5.56 -25.07 25.27
CA GLY A 220 6.82 -25.19 24.52
C GLY A 220 6.67 -25.20 23.00
N GLU A 221 5.44 -25.26 22.47
CA GLU A 221 5.13 -25.25 21.05
C GLU A 221 4.75 -23.84 20.56
N LYS A 222 5.09 -23.52 19.31
CA LYS A 222 4.77 -22.23 18.68
C LYS A 222 3.61 -22.37 17.70
N TYR A 223 2.60 -21.52 17.88
CA TYR A 223 1.43 -21.41 17.03
C TYR A 223 1.52 -20.12 16.22
N PHE A 224 1.78 -20.25 14.93
CA PHE A 224 1.80 -19.13 13.98
C PHE A 224 0.38 -18.86 13.47
N ILE A 225 -0.13 -17.65 13.69
CA ILE A 225 -1.51 -17.27 13.34
C ILE A 225 -1.48 -16.12 12.35
N SER A 226 -2.10 -16.31 11.19
CA SER A 226 -2.32 -15.25 10.20
C SER A 226 -3.78 -14.82 10.24
N LEU A 227 -4.02 -13.60 10.72
CA LEU A 227 -5.33 -12.97 10.83
C LEU A 227 -5.74 -12.39 9.48
N LYS A 228 -7.01 -12.57 9.11
CA LYS A 228 -7.58 -11.97 7.91
C LYS A 228 -8.93 -11.39 8.24
N ASN A 229 -9.11 -10.11 7.94
CA ASN A 229 -10.42 -9.47 7.98
C ASN A 229 -11.28 -9.94 6.80
N VAL A 230 -12.51 -9.43 6.72
CA VAL A 230 -13.43 -9.72 5.62
C VAL A 230 -12.97 -9.26 4.22
N LYS A 231 -11.90 -8.45 4.09
CA LYS A 231 -11.47 -7.80 2.84
C LYS A 231 -10.01 -8.15 2.46
N GLY A 232 -9.85 -8.98 1.44
CA GLY A 232 -8.57 -9.17 0.75
C GLY A 232 -8.77 -9.94 -0.55
N SER A 233 -8.33 -9.38 -1.69
CA SER A 233 -8.62 -9.94 -3.03
C SER A 233 -7.44 -9.99 -4.00
N GLY A 234 -6.31 -9.33 -3.70
CA GLY A 234 -5.14 -9.32 -4.58
C GLY A 234 -4.20 -10.49 -4.31
N LEU A 235 -3.99 -11.36 -5.29
CA LEU A 235 -3.04 -12.48 -5.20
C LEU A 235 -1.69 -12.14 -5.85
N TYR A 236 -1.73 -11.52 -7.03
CA TYR A 236 -0.53 -11.21 -7.80
C TYR A 236 -0.60 -9.82 -8.43
N SER A 237 0.53 -9.14 -8.34
CA SER A 237 0.75 -7.84 -8.94
C SER A 237 2.02 -7.86 -9.78
N GLY A 238 1.90 -8.36 -11.02
CA GLY A 238 3.04 -8.58 -11.90
C GLY A 238 3.71 -7.31 -12.41
N LYS A 239 4.96 -7.50 -12.83
CA LYS A 239 5.76 -6.50 -13.55
C LYS A 239 5.13 -6.21 -14.92
N ASN A 240 5.70 -5.21 -15.60
CA ASN A 240 5.27 -4.85 -16.94
C ASN A 240 5.43 -6.04 -17.91
N VAL A 241 4.53 -6.16 -18.88
CA VAL A 241 4.66 -7.11 -19.99
C VAL A 241 5.59 -6.49 -21.04
N PRO A 242 6.83 -6.97 -21.18
CA PRO A 242 7.85 -6.27 -21.96
C PRO A 242 7.71 -6.45 -23.48
N PHE A 243 6.98 -7.49 -23.91
CA PHE A 243 6.83 -7.90 -25.31
C PHE A 243 5.55 -7.39 -25.98
N ILE A 244 4.70 -6.64 -25.27
CA ILE A 244 3.59 -5.90 -25.88
C ILE A 244 4.00 -4.42 -25.90
N VAL A 245 4.35 -3.91 -27.07
CA VAL A 245 5.06 -2.64 -27.23
C VAL A 245 4.24 -1.68 -28.08
N GLY A 246 4.13 -0.44 -27.61
CA GLY A 246 3.54 0.67 -28.33
C GLY A 246 4.55 1.43 -29.18
N GLN A 247 4.17 1.78 -30.40
CA GLN A 247 4.93 2.63 -31.30
C GLN A 247 4.15 3.91 -31.66
N PRO A 248 4.81 5.09 -31.75
CA PRO A 248 6.26 5.30 -31.59
C PRO A 248 6.70 5.26 -30.11
N SER A 249 5.77 5.30 -29.17
CA SER A 249 6.06 5.19 -27.73
C SER A 249 4.98 4.40 -27.00
N ASN A 250 5.34 3.84 -25.84
CA ASN A 250 4.37 3.17 -24.98
C ASN A 250 3.33 4.12 -24.37
N ASN A 251 3.67 5.39 -24.15
CA ASN A 251 2.79 6.33 -23.46
C ASN A 251 1.71 6.89 -24.39
N ASP A 252 2.03 7.01 -25.67
CA ASP A 252 1.13 7.47 -26.73
C ASP A 252 1.33 6.60 -27.98
N PRO A 253 0.79 5.37 -27.97
CA PRO A 253 0.94 4.44 -29.08
C PRO A 253 -0.09 4.72 -30.17
N GLN A 254 0.39 4.76 -31.41
CA GLN A 254 -0.45 4.69 -32.62
C GLN A 254 -0.72 3.24 -33.02
N THR A 255 0.24 2.35 -32.77
CA THR A 255 0.10 0.92 -33.01
C THR A 255 0.75 0.13 -31.87
N ILE A 256 0.19 -1.04 -31.60
CA ILE A 256 0.70 -2.02 -30.65
C ILE A 256 1.20 -3.23 -31.43
N ILE A 257 2.40 -3.67 -31.09
CA ILE A 257 3.01 -4.86 -31.67
C ILE A 257 3.37 -5.87 -30.58
N TYR A 258 3.35 -7.15 -30.96
CA TYR A 258 4.05 -8.19 -30.21
C TYR A 258 5.52 -8.22 -30.68
N ASP A 259 6.45 -7.93 -29.77
CA ASP A 259 7.89 -8.00 -30.02
C ASP A 259 8.44 -9.30 -29.40
N ALA A 260 8.48 -10.36 -30.22
CA ALA A 260 8.93 -11.68 -29.80
C ALA A 260 10.36 -11.68 -29.21
N SER A 261 11.24 -10.75 -29.65
CA SER A 261 12.60 -10.63 -29.11
C SER A 261 12.64 -10.24 -27.62
N LYS A 262 11.53 -9.69 -27.10
CA LYS A 262 11.37 -9.29 -25.71
C LYS A 262 10.60 -10.30 -24.87
N LYS A 263 10.12 -11.42 -25.45
CA LYS A 263 9.26 -12.39 -24.74
C LYS A 263 9.92 -12.84 -23.42
N ASP A 264 11.20 -13.16 -23.48
CA ASP A 264 11.95 -13.68 -22.34
C ASP A 264 12.75 -12.62 -21.57
N ALA A 265 12.52 -11.32 -21.86
CA ALA A 265 13.15 -10.24 -21.11
C ALA A 265 12.73 -10.23 -19.62
N ILE A 266 11.53 -10.75 -19.32
CA ILE A 266 11.06 -11.01 -17.97
C ILE A 266 10.48 -12.44 -17.93
N PRO A 267 11.29 -13.46 -17.59
CA PRO A 267 10.89 -14.87 -17.67
C PRO A 267 9.58 -15.19 -16.94
N ASN A 268 9.36 -14.62 -15.75
CA ASN A 268 8.13 -14.86 -14.99
C ASN A 268 6.86 -14.40 -15.73
N ILE A 269 6.92 -13.32 -16.52
CA ILE A 269 5.75 -12.87 -17.29
C ILE A 269 5.53 -13.75 -18.51
N SER A 270 6.60 -14.22 -19.16
CA SER A 270 6.56 -15.19 -20.25
C SER A 270 5.85 -16.48 -19.78
N ILE A 271 6.30 -17.04 -18.66
CA ILE A 271 5.70 -18.23 -18.02
C ILE A 271 4.22 -18.01 -17.70
N LEU A 272 3.82 -16.84 -17.19
CA LEU A 272 2.41 -16.57 -16.90
C LEU A 272 1.55 -16.51 -18.17
N TYR A 273 2.06 -15.90 -19.24
CA TYR A 273 1.35 -15.88 -20.52
C TYR A 273 1.16 -17.30 -21.06
N ASP A 274 2.22 -18.12 -21.04
CA ASP A 274 2.17 -19.51 -21.52
C ASP A 274 1.25 -20.37 -20.63
N MET A 275 1.36 -20.22 -19.31
CA MET A 275 0.54 -20.96 -18.33
C MET A 275 -0.96 -20.71 -18.50
N PHE A 276 -1.36 -19.50 -18.93
CA PHE A 276 -2.75 -19.14 -19.19
C PHE A 276 -3.14 -19.20 -20.68
N SER A 277 -2.27 -19.74 -21.54
CA SER A 277 -2.44 -19.79 -23.00
C SER A 277 -2.83 -18.44 -23.62
N ILE A 278 -2.29 -17.35 -23.08
CA ILE A 278 -2.54 -16.01 -23.59
C ILE A 278 -1.66 -15.78 -24.81
N ASP A 279 -2.28 -15.80 -25.99
CA ASP A 279 -1.63 -15.41 -27.25
C ASP A 279 -1.23 -13.92 -27.28
N PRO A 280 0.08 -13.58 -27.29
CA PRO A 280 0.54 -12.19 -27.35
C PRO A 280 0.15 -11.44 -28.62
N GLU A 281 0.04 -12.12 -29.77
CA GLU A 281 -0.34 -11.50 -31.04
C GLU A 281 -1.80 -11.07 -31.00
N ARG A 282 -2.69 -11.93 -30.49
CA ARG A 282 -4.09 -11.58 -30.28
C ARG A 282 -4.28 -10.47 -29.25
N VAL A 283 -3.42 -10.39 -28.23
CA VAL A 283 -3.39 -9.23 -27.31
C VAL A 283 -3.06 -7.94 -28.06
N ALA A 284 -1.99 -7.93 -28.86
CA ALA A 284 -1.60 -6.76 -29.64
C ALA A 284 -2.70 -6.34 -30.65
N GLN A 285 -3.27 -7.31 -31.37
CA GLN A 285 -4.38 -7.08 -32.30
C GLN A 285 -5.59 -6.45 -31.60
N GLY A 286 -6.04 -7.04 -30.48
CA GLY A 286 -7.19 -6.52 -29.74
C GLY A 286 -6.97 -5.10 -29.18
N LEU A 287 -5.73 -4.73 -28.87
CA LEU A 287 -5.40 -3.37 -28.47
C LEU A 287 -5.35 -2.39 -29.65
N ASN A 288 -4.95 -2.84 -30.85
CA ASN A 288 -5.07 -2.04 -32.08
C ASN A 288 -6.53 -1.80 -32.45
N ASP A 289 -7.38 -2.83 -32.35
CA ASP A 289 -8.83 -2.72 -32.56
C ASP A 289 -9.44 -1.67 -31.59
N TYR A 290 -8.97 -1.64 -30.34
CA TYR A 290 -9.36 -0.62 -29.36
C TYR A 290 -8.90 0.80 -29.76
N ILE A 291 -7.69 0.96 -30.30
CA ILE A 291 -7.17 2.27 -30.76
C ILE A 291 -8.00 2.78 -31.95
N ALA A 292 -8.30 1.90 -32.90
CA ALA A 292 -9.08 2.23 -34.09
C ALA A 292 -10.58 2.42 -33.79
N GLY A 293 -11.09 1.78 -32.72
CA GLY A 293 -12.54 1.67 -32.47
C GLY A 293 -13.24 0.74 -33.47
N GLU A 294 -12.48 -0.14 -34.13
CA GLU A 294 -12.93 -1.03 -35.21
C GLU A 294 -12.53 -2.47 -34.90
N GLY A 295 -13.23 -3.46 -35.46
CA GLY A 295 -12.98 -4.89 -35.24
C GLY A 295 -14.19 -5.63 -34.66
N ILE A 296 -13.99 -6.92 -34.34
CA ILE A 296 -15.04 -7.78 -33.77
C ILE A 296 -14.83 -7.87 -32.26
N GLU A 297 -15.92 -7.69 -31.49
CA GLU A 297 -15.85 -7.85 -30.04
C GLU A 297 -15.67 -9.33 -29.67
N ASP A 298 -14.60 -9.62 -28.93
CA ASP A 298 -14.32 -10.96 -28.45
C ASP A 298 -15.30 -11.39 -27.34
N THR A 299 -15.61 -12.67 -27.31
CA THR A 299 -16.48 -13.29 -26.29
C THR A 299 -15.69 -14.28 -25.45
N TRP A 300 -16.15 -14.55 -24.24
CA TRP A 300 -15.54 -15.58 -23.41
C TRP A 300 -15.56 -16.92 -24.14
N SER A 301 -14.38 -17.51 -24.35
CA SER A 301 -14.21 -18.86 -24.87
C SER A 301 -13.42 -19.70 -23.89
N ASP A 302 -13.66 -21.01 -23.89
CA ASP A 302 -12.87 -21.93 -23.07
C ASP A 302 -11.42 -21.94 -23.54
N VAL A 303 -10.50 -22.13 -22.58
CA VAL A 303 -9.07 -22.16 -22.83
C VAL A 303 -8.41 -23.22 -21.96
N ASP A 304 -7.52 -24.00 -22.56
CA ASP A 304 -6.69 -24.95 -21.82
C ASP A 304 -5.54 -24.19 -21.15
N ILE A 305 -5.41 -24.33 -19.83
CA ILE A 305 -4.33 -23.72 -19.05
C ILE A 305 -3.44 -24.81 -18.46
N GLU A 306 -2.23 -24.45 -18.04
CA GLU A 306 -1.37 -25.35 -17.27
C GLU A 306 -1.88 -25.44 -15.81
N GLU A 307 -2.92 -26.23 -15.60
CA GLU A 307 -3.66 -26.31 -14.32
C GLU A 307 -2.77 -26.62 -13.12
N GLU A 308 -1.84 -27.58 -13.23
CA GLU A 308 -0.94 -27.95 -12.13
C GLU A 308 -0.01 -26.80 -11.76
N LYS A 309 0.55 -26.08 -12.75
CA LYS A 309 1.38 -24.90 -12.49
C LYS A 309 0.57 -23.77 -11.86
N PHE A 310 -0.67 -23.56 -12.31
CA PHE A 310 -1.54 -22.55 -11.72
C PHE A 310 -1.92 -22.91 -10.28
N GLN A 311 -2.22 -24.17 -9.98
CA GLN A 311 -2.47 -24.65 -8.62
C GLN A 311 -1.25 -24.46 -7.73
N LYS A 312 -0.04 -24.80 -8.19
CA LYS A 312 1.20 -24.54 -7.45
C LYS A 312 1.43 -23.05 -7.20
N LEU A 313 1.15 -22.20 -8.20
CA LEU A 313 1.22 -20.75 -8.07
C LEU A 313 0.24 -20.24 -7.00
N LEU A 314 -1.00 -20.68 -7.03
CA LEU A 314 -2.01 -20.34 -6.02
C LEU A 314 -1.62 -20.86 -4.64
N ALA A 315 -1.19 -22.12 -4.52
CA ALA A 315 -0.73 -22.71 -3.26
C ALA A 315 0.46 -21.93 -2.69
N SER A 316 1.37 -21.44 -3.53
CA SER A 316 2.50 -20.58 -3.10
C SER A 316 2.04 -19.25 -2.47
N SER A 317 0.89 -18.72 -2.92
CA SER A 317 0.31 -17.51 -2.33
C SER A 317 -0.18 -17.73 -0.90
N PHE A 318 -0.65 -18.96 -0.59
CA PHE A 318 -0.99 -19.37 0.76
C PHE A 318 0.27 -19.69 1.56
N GLY A 319 1.16 -20.54 1.03
CA GLY A 319 2.21 -21.19 1.80
C GLY A 319 1.64 -22.11 2.89
N TYR A 320 2.48 -22.62 3.79
CA TYR A 320 2.04 -23.44 4.92
C TYR A 320 2.81 -23.11 6.21
N GLY A 321 2.49 -23.81 7.30
CA GLY A 321 3.12 -23.68 8.62
C GLY A 321 2.35 -22.80 9.61
N TYR A 322 1.09 -22.46 9.32
CA TYR A 322 0.31 -21.54 10.16
C TYR A 322 -1.19 -21.87 10.20
N TYR A 323 -1.88 -21.24 11.15
CA TYR A 323 -3.32 -21.22 11.26
C TYR A 323 -3.87 -19.97 10.56
N TYR A 324 -4.65 -20.18 9.52
CA TYR A 324 -5.39 -19.12 8.83
C TYR A 324 -6.66 -18.81 9.63
N VAL A 325 -6.74 -17.60 10.18
CA VAL A 325 -7.84 -17.18 11.06
C VAL A 325 -8.58 -16.03 10.42
N LYS A 326 -9.80 -16.30 9.95
CA LYS A 326 -10.61 -15.32 9.21
C LYS A 326 -11.79 -14.85 10.04
N GLU A 327 -11.94 -13.54 10.13
CA GLU A 327 -13.11 -12.89 10.71
C GLU A 327 -14.39 -13.31 9.95
N ILE A 328 -15.41 -13.72 10.71
CA ILE A 328 -16.75 -14.05 10.22
C ILE A 328 -17.80 -13.20 10.96
N LYS A 329 -19.05 -13.25 10.50
CA LYS A 329 -20.14 -12.47 11.10
C LYS A 329 -20.33 -12.82 12.59
N GLY A 330 -20.62 -11.81 13.40
CA GLY A 330 -20.92 -11.95 14.83
C GLY A 330 -19.68 -12.01 15.73
N ASP A 331 -18.66 -11.21 15.41
CA ASP A 331 -17.41 -11.04 16.18
C ASP A 331 -16.69 -12.36 16.48
N ASP A 332 -16.71 -13.27 15.51
CA ASP A 332 -16.18 -14.62 15.62
C ASP A 332 -15.18 -14.89 14.48
N VAL A 333 -14.51 -16.04 14.53
CA VAL A 333 -13.51 -16.43 13.54
C VAL A 333 -13.72 -17.84 13.01
N LYS A 334 -13.32 -18.07 11.76
CA LYS A 334 -13.06 -19.41 11.22
C LYS A 334 -11.55 -19.66 11.34
N VAL A 335 -11.18 -20.71 12.06
CA VAL A 335 -9.79 -21.19 12.17
C VAL A 335 -9.59 -22.32 11.16
N VAL A 336 -8.53 -22.23 10.37
CA VAL A 336 -8.20 -23.22 9.35
C VAL A 336 -6.71 -23.56 9.45
N PRO A 337 -6.33 -24.80 9.76
CA PRO A 337 -4.93 -25.20 9.75
C PRO A 337 -4.41 -25.31 8.29
N ILE A 338 -3.34 -24.58 7.97
CA ILE A 338 -2.56 -24.73 6.75
C ILE A 338 -1.13 -25.04 7.17
N LEU A 339 -0.92 -26.22 7.74
CA LEU A 339 0.34 -26.63 8.38
C LEU A 339 1.25 -27.43 7.45
N THR A 340 0.72 -27.95 6.34
CA THR A 340 1.44 -28.82 5.40
C THR A 340 1.32 -28.32 3.96
N PRO A 341 2.25 -28.73 3.06
CA PRO A 341 2.14 -28.45 1.63
C PRO A 341 0.81 -28.90 1.03
N ASP A 342 0.31 -30.08 1.40
CA ASP A 342 -0.95 -30.63 0.89
C ASP A 342 -2.14 -29.76 1.28
N GLN A 343 -2.19 -29.25 2.51
CA GLN A 343 -3.22 -28.30 2.95
C GLN A 343 -3.16 -26.97 2.18
N ALA A 344 -1.98 -26.51 1.76
CA ALA A 344 -1.85 -25.33 0.92
C ALA A 344 -2.33 -25.58 -0.52
N ILE A 345 -2.16 -26.79 -1.03
CA ILE A 345 -2.70 -27.23 -2.33
C ILE A 345 -4.24 -27.33 -2.24
N ASP A 346 -4.75 -27.93 -1.17
CA ASP A 346 -6.19 -27.99 -0.87
C ASP A 346 -6.80 -26.59 -0.74
N ALA A 347 -6.08 -25.63 -0.16
CA ALA A 347 -6.48 -24.22 -0.10
C ALA A 347 -6.59 -23.56 -1.49
N ALA A 348 -5.69 -23.89 -2.42
CA ALA A 348 -5.76 -23.42 -3.81
C ALA A 348 -6.97 -24.00 -4.56
N GLY A 349 -7.28 -25.26 -4.28
CA GLY A 349 -8.38 -25.99 -4.90
C GLY A 349 -8.07 -26.45 -6.32
N LYS A 350 -8.91 -27.36 -6.83
CA LYS A 350 -8.77 -27.90 -8.18
C LYS A 350 -9.36 -26.93 -9.20
N VAL A 351 -8.72 -26.79 -10.35
CA VAL A 351 -9.27 -26.01 -11.47
C VAL A 351 -10.51 -26.73 -11.99
N THR A 352 -11.59 -25.99 -12.20
CA THR A 352 -12.87 -26.53 -12.70
C THR A 352 -13.25 -25.96 -14.05
N SER A 353 -12.76 -24.76 -14.39
CA SER A 353 -12.89 -24.19 -15.73
C SER A 353 -11.91 -23.02 -15.91
N ALA A 354 -11.49 -22.79 -17.15
CA ALA A 354 -10.77 -21.60 -17.55
C ALA A 354 -11.36 -21.03 -18.84
N GLN A 355 -11.53 -19.71 -18.89
CA GLN A 355 -12.07 -18.99 -20.03
C GLN A 355 -11.24 -17.76 -20.30
N ILE A 356 -11.03 -17.41 -21.57
CA ILE A 356 -10.30 -16.21 -22.00
C ILE A 356 -11.22 -15.26 -22.77
N LYS A 357 -10.96 -13.96 -22.63
CA LYS A 357 -11.50 -12.91 -23.49
C LYS A 357 -10.38 -11.91 -23.77
N TYR A 358 -10.10 -11.67 -25.03
CA TYR A 358 -9.10 -10.71 -25.49
C TYR A 358 -9.64 -9.27 -25.46
N ALA A 359 -8.71 -8.32 -25.50
CA ALA A 359 -9.01 -6.95 -25.85
C ALA A 359 -9.71 -6.87 -27.22
N GLY A 360 -10.42 -5.77 -27.47
CA GLY A 360 -11.11 -5.51 -28.72
C GLY A 360 -11.67 -4.08 -28.77
N PRO A 361 -12.59 -3.77 -29.70
CA PRO A 361 -12.98 -2.38 -30.02
C PRO A 361 -13.50 -1.56 -28.83
N LYS A 362 -14.04 -2.22 -27.80
CA LYS A 362 -14.64 -1.58 -26.62
C LYS A 362 -13.86 -1.80 -25.33
N THR A 363 -12.84 -2.65 -25.33
CA THR A 363 -12.09 -3.00 -24.12
C THR A 363 -10.61 -3.18 -24.41
N LYS A 364 -9.78 -2.55 -23.58
CA LYS A 364 -8.32 -2.67 -23.62
C LYS A 364 -7.76 -3.73 -22.67
N ILE A 365 -8.58 -4.70 -22.27
CA ILE A 365 -8.24 -5.70 -21.27
C ILE A 365 -8.37 -7.08 -21.89
N THR A 366 -7.26 -7.82 -21.94
CA THR A 366 -7.28 -9.27 -22.09
C THR A 366 -7.37 -9.89 -20.71
N ALA A 367 -8.30 -10.82 -20.54
CA ALA A 367 -8.63 -11.42 -19.26
C ALA A 367 -8.79 -12.94 -19.38
N VAL A 368 -8.21 -13.68 -18.43
CA VAL A 368 -8.48 -15.10 -18.21
C VAL A 368 -9.21 -15.25 -16.89
N ARG A 369 -10.37 -15.89 -16.92
CA ARG A 369 -11.14 -16.27 -15.73
C ARG A 369 -10.85 -17.74 -15.46
N VAL A 370 -10.32 -18.03 -14.27
CA VAL A 370 -10.10 -19.40 -13.81
C VAL A 370 -10.96 -19.65 -12.57
N ARG A 371 -11.74 -20.73 -12.58
CA ARG A 371 -12.52 -21.16 -11.42
C ARG A 371 -11.84 -22.34 -10.76
N THR A 372 -11.81 -22.33 -9.43
CA THR A 372 -11.34 -23.46 -8.63
C THR A 372 -12.37 -23.89 -7.61
N ASP A 373 -12.25 -25.12 -7.13
CA ASP A 373 -13.01 -25.63 -6.00
C ASP A 373 -12.06 -26.16 -4.92
N SER A 374 -12.03 -25.45 -3.78
CA SER A 374 -11.17 -25.78 -2.64
C SER A 374 -11.97 -26.56 -1.61
N PRO A 375 -11.50 -27.73 -1.12
CA PRO A 375 -12.10 -28.38 0.03
C PRO A 375 -12.08 -27.52 1.31
N ILE A 376 -11.17 -26.53 1.41
CA ILE A 376 -11.01 -25.65 2.57
C ILE A 376 -11.88 -24.39 2.47
N PHE A 377 -11.89 -23.76 1.29
CA PHE A 377 -12.49 -22.44 1.07
C PHE A 377 -13.71 -22.45 0.13
N GLY A 378 -14.03 -23.60 -0.46
CA GLY A 378 -15.09 -23.77 -1.45
C GLY A 378 -14.76 -23.17 -2.82
N PRO A 379 -15.79 -22.99 -3.67
CA PRO A 379 -15.63 -22.43 -5.01
C PRO A 379 -15.06 -21.01 -4.99
N SER A 380 -14.10 -20.75 -5.87
CA SER A 380 -13.43 -19.45 -6.02
C SER A 380 -13.29 -19.08 -7.50
N GLU A 381 -13.34 -17.78 -7.81
CA GLU A 381 -13.09 -17.29 -9.18
C GLU A 381 -11.92 -16.32 -9.18
N TYR A 382 -10.91 -16.61 -9.99
CA TYR A 382 -9.72 -15.78 -10.18
C TYR A 382 -9.76 -15.10 -11.54
N MET A 383 -9.42 -13.81 -11.55
CA MET A 383 -9.31 -13.01 -12.75
C MET A 383 -7.85 -12.67 -12.99
N VAL A 384 -7.33 -13.12 -14.13
CA VAL A 384 -6.00 -12.82 -14.65
C VAL A 384 -6.17 -11.74 -15.71
N ALA A 385 -5.77 -10.50 -15.43
CA ALA A 385 -5.95 -9.39 -16.35
C ALA A 385 -4.60 -8.88 -16.85
N SER A 386 -4.41 -8.84 -18.17
CA SER A 386 -3.34 -8.09 -18.82
C SER A 386 -3.87 -6.74 -19.26
N ARG A 387 -3.45 -5.68 -18.57
CA ARG A 387 -3.93 -4.30 -18.80
C ARG A 387 -2.94 -3.26 -18.33
N ASN A 388 -3.04 -2.04 -18.85
CA ASN A 388 -2.37 -0.90 -18.23
C ASN A 388 -3.06 -0.51 -16.91
N THR A 389 -2.27 -0.25 -15.87
CA THR A 389 -2.77 0.10 -14.53
C THR A 389 -2.83 1.60 -14.26
N GLN A 390 -2.45 2.43 -15.23
CA GLN A 390 -2.32 3.89 -15.15
C GLN A 390 -3.25 4.62 -16.14
N LYS A 391 -4.36 3.97 -16.54
CA LYS A 391 -5.37 4.50 -17.48
C LYS A 391 -4.91 4.65 -18.95
N GLY A 392 -3.67 4.33 -19.30
CA GLY A 392 -3.17 4.25 -20.69
C GLY A 392 -3.53 2.94 -21.41
N ILE A 393 -2.85 2.63 -22.52
CA ILE A 393 -2.99 1.37 -23.29
C ILE A 393 -1.86 0.40 -22.93
N VAL A 394 -0.61 0.86 -23.04
CA VAL A 394 0.60 0.17 -22.59
C VAL A 394 1.44 1.12 -21.72
N PRO A 395 2.47 0.67 -20.97
CA PRO A 395 2.84 -0.73 -20.72
C PRO A 395 1.70 -1.49 -20.04
N LEU A 396 1.51 -2.75 -20.43
CA LEU A 396 0.60 -3.64 -19.71
C LEU A 396 1.29 -4.17 -18.45
N ALA A 397 0.49 -4.54 -17.45
CA ALA A 397 0.90 -5.40 -16.36
C ALA A 397 -0.09 -6.57 -16.23
N LEU A 398 0.40 -7.72 -15.77
CA LEU A 398 -0.45 -8.88 -15.50
C LEU A 398 -0.84 -8.91 -14.01
N ARG A 399 -2.14 -8.99 -13.73
CA ARG A 399 -2.70 -9.01 -12.37
C ARG A 399 -3.52 -10.26 -12.16
N ILE A 400 -3.36 -10.92 -11.02
CA ILE A 400 -4.23 -12.03 -10.60
C ILE A 400 -4.97 -11.59 -9.35
N THR A 401 -6.30 -11.59 -9.41
CA THR A 401 -7.16 -11.18 -8.31
C THR A 401 -8.25 -12.22 -8.09
N LYS A 402 -8.52 -12.55 -6.83
CA LYS A 402 -9.73 -13.30 -6.47
C LYS A 402 -10.92 -12.36 -6.62
N SER A 403 -11.85 -12.73 -7.49
CA SER A 403 -13.04 -11.95 -7.85
C SER A 403 -14.30 -12.40 -7.10
N LYS A 404 -14.35 -13.68 -6.70
CA LYS A 404 -15.41 -14.28 -5.87
C LYS A 404 -14.80 -15.30 -4.92
#